data_AF-A0A2G5UKT2-F1
#
_entry.id   AF-A0A2G5UKT2-F1
#
_cell.length_a   1.000
_cell.length_b   1.000
_cell.length_c   1.000
_cell.angle_alpha   90.00
_cell.angle_beta   90.00
_cell.angle_gamma   90.00
#
_symmetry.space_group_name_H-M   'P 1'
#
loop_
_entity.id
_entity.type
_entity.pdbx_description
1 polymer ?
#
loop_
_entity_poly.entity_id
_entity_poly.type
_entity_poly.pdbx_seq_one_letter_code
_entity_poly.pdbx_strand_id
1 'polypeptide(L)'
;MADSVNNEILRKFGDDLLGNMAELMKDAGNEKKKKEREAEDEKPPNVSSKGIQKSLDFNFKIKNILTKAAANGELEEAVKQVQELLKARNGELLLLDSDPSLLQTKEKLEEKNAKHHAVSKKKKQQKARKKGSPKKGKKKTTDPPNRFFVMRE
;
A
#
# COMPACT_ATOMS: atom_id res chain seq x y z
N MET A 1 -10.07 -59.79 39.28
CA MET A 1 -10.09 -58.44 39.87
C MET A 1 -9.38 -57.55 38.86
N ALA A 2 -10.14 -56.89 37.98
CA ALA A 2 -9.56 -56.02 36.96
C ALA A 2 -9.22 -54.68 37.61
N ASP A 3 -7.94 -54.36 37.63
CA ASP A 3 -7.37 -53.22 38.33
C ASP A 3 -8.05 -51.92 37.93
N SER A 4 -8.56 -51.22 38.94
CA SER A 4 -9.06 -49.86 38.82
C SER A 4 -7.92 -48.99 38.33
N VAL A 5 -7.91 -48.67 37.03
CA VAL A 5 -7.09 -47.58 36.49
C VAL A 5 -7.41 -46.35 37.34
N ASN A 6 -6.43 -45.92 38.14
CA ASN A 6 -6.61 -44.82 39.07
C ASN A 6 -7.02 -43.57 38.28
N ASN A 7 -8.24 -43.08 38.49
CA ASN A 7 -8.79 -41.88 37.85
C ASN A 7 -7.87 -40.65 37.98
N GLU A 8 -7.02 -40.64 39.00
CA GLU A 8 -6.01 -39.60 39.21
C GLU A 8 -4.87 -39.65 38.17
N ILE A 9 -4.45 -40.83 37.73
CA ILE A 9 -3.42 -41.01 36.69
C ILE A 9 -3.98 -40.54 35.33
N LEU A 10 -5.24 -40.88 35.04
CA LEU A 10 -5.92 -40.43 33.81
C LEU A 10 -6.09 -38.91 33.77
N ARG A 11 -6.38 -38.28 34.91
CA ARG A 11 -6.45 -36.81 35.02
C ARG A 11 -5.11 -36.14 34.78
N LYS A 12 -4.04 -36.61 35.46
CA LYS A 12 -2.68 -36.07 35.27
C LYS A 12 -2.22 -36.19 33.82
N PHE A 13 -2.48 -37.34 33.19
CA PHE A 13 -2.16 -37.53 31.78
C PHE A 13 -2.95 -36.59 30.85
N GLY A 14 -4.23 -36.36 31.14
CA GLY A 14 -5.05 -35.40 30.39
C GLY A 14 -4.56 -33.96 30.51
N ASP A 15 -4.17 -33.54 31.72
CA ASP A 15 -3.65 -32.20 31.99
C ASP A 15 -2.29 -31.97 31.29
N ASP A 16 -1.40 -32.96 31.33
CA ASP A 16 -0.09 -32.91 30.66
C ASP A 16 -0.24 -32.84 29.13
N LEU A 17 -1.19 -33.60 28.56
CA LEU A 17 -1.41 -33.64 27.12
C LEU A 17 -2.04 -32.35 26.59
N LEU A 18 -2.96 -31.75 27.36
CA LEU A 18 -3.54 -30.44 27.04
C LEU A 18 -2.52 -29.30 27.21
N GLY A 19 -1.66 -29.36 28.24
CA GLY A 19 -0.57 -28.40 28.44
C GLY A 19 0.40 -28.38 27.27
N ASN A 20 0.87 -29.55 26.84
CA ASN A 20 1.75 -29.70 25.68
C ASN A 20 1.09 -29.22 24.38
N MET A 21 -0.21 -29.49 24.20
CA MET A 21 -0.95 -29.04 23.01
C MET A 21 -1.16 -27.51 23.00
N ALA A 22 -1.36 -26.90 24.17
CA ALA A 22 -1.46 -25.45 24.31
C ALA A 22 -0.12 -24.74 24.04
N GLU A 23 0.99 -25.35 24.44
CA GLU A 23 2.34 -24.86 24.13
C GLU A 23 2.64 -24.94 22.64
N LEU A 24 2.30 -26.07 22.00
CA LEU A 24 2.45 -26.28 20.55
C LEU A 24 1.55 -25.32 19.74
N MET A 25 0.35 -25.00 20.24
CA MET A 25 -0.51 -23.95 19.65
C MET A 25 0.03 -22.54 19.85
N LYS A 26 0.69 -22.24 20.98
CA LYS A 26 1.34 -20.94 21.20
C LYS A 26 2.50 -20.74 20.23
N ASP A 27 3.33 -21.76 20.03
CA ASP A 27 4.46 -21.70 19.09
C ASP A 27 3.98 -21.61 17.63
N ALA A 28 2.96 -22.40 17.26
CA ALA A 28 2.32 -22.30 15.95
C ALA A 28 1.59 -20.95 15.72
N GLY A 29 1.11 -20.31 16.79
CA GLY A 29 0.53 -18.98 16.76
C GLY A 29 1.57 -17.85 16.64
N ASN A 30 2.77 -18.05 17.20
CA ASN A 30 3.85 -17.07 17.17
C ASN A 30 4.59 -17.04 15.82
N GLU A 31 4.69 -18.19 15.14
CA GLU A 31 5.13 -18.30 13.74
C GLU A 31 4.21 -17.50 12.79
N LYS A 32 2.90 -17.48 13.06
CA LYS A 32 1.91 -16.75 12.24
C LYS A 32 1.90 -15.23 12.49
N LYS A 33 2.32 -14.75 13.66
CA LYS A 33 2.40 -13.31 13.97
C LYS A 33 3.56 -12.57 13.30
N LYS A 34 4.52 -13.28 12.69
CA LYS A 34 5.53 -12.64 11.82
C LYS A 34 5.04 -12.42 10.38
N LYS A 35 3.86 -12.90 10.01
CA LYS A 35 3.35 -12.89 8.62
C LYS A 35 2.46 -11.69 8.26
N GLU A 36 2.24 -10.78 9.21
CA GLU A 36 1.57 -9.49 8.97
C GLU A 36 2.50 -8.32 9.33
N ARG A 37 3.75 -8.36 8.85
CA ARG A 37 4.31 -7.10 8.36
C ARG A 37 3.86 -7.01 6.93
N GLU A 38 2.81 -6.22 6.69
CA GLU A 38 2.73 -5.49 5.42
C GLU A 38 4.17 -5.04 5.14
N ALA A 39 4.81 -5.61 4.12
CA ALA A 39 6.18 -5.30 3.78
C ALA A 39 6.18 -3.83 3.37
N GLU A 40 6.35 -2.96 4.36
CA GLU A 40 6.35 -1.52 4.20
C GLU A 40 7.44 -1.25 3.18
N ASP A 41 7.06 -0.63 2.05
CA ASP A 41 7.99 -0.38 0.96
C ASP A 41 9.22 0.32 1.52
N GLU A 42 10.35 -0.36 1.46
CA GLU A 42 11.57 0.20 1.99
C GLU A 42 11.91 1.41 1.12
N LYS A 43 12.15 2.56 1.75
CA LYS A 43 12.44 3.80 1.04
C LYS A 43 13.94 3.89 0.77
N PRO A 44 14.34 4.24 -0.47
CA PRO A 44 15.74 4.44 -0.80
C PRO A 44 16.32 5.58 0.05
N PRO A 45 17.59 5.48 0.47
CA PRO A 45 18.27 6.59 1.13
C PRO A 45 18.38 7.78 0.16
N ASN A 46 18.29 8.99 0.70
CA ASN A 46 18.42 10.21 -0.09
C ASN A 46 19.90 10.58 -0.22
N VAL A 47 20.39 10.72 -1.45
CA VAL A 47 21.78 11.05 -1.75
C VAL A 47 21.88 12.28 -2.64
N SER A 48 22.99 13.01 -2.53
CA SER A 48 23.19 14.29 -3.23
C SER A 48 23.35 14.14 -4.75
N SER A 49 23.91 13.02 -5.22
CA SER A 49 24.10 12.76 -6.64
C SER A 49 22.83 12.18 -7.29
N LYS A 50 22.25 12.91 -8.25
CA LYS A 50 21.04 12.49 -8.98
C LYS A 50 21.21 11.14 -9.68
N GLY A 51 22.40 10.83 -10.20
CA GLY A 51 22.68 9.55 -10.86
C GLY A 51 22.68 8.38 -9.87
N ILE A 52 23.24 8.62 -8.67
CA ILE A 52 23.24 7.63 -7.59
C ILE A 52 21.81 7.44 -7.06
N GLN A 53 21.05 8.52 -6.88
CA GLN A 53 19.66 8.46 -6.44
C GLN A 53 18.81 7.61 -7.38
N LYS A 54 18.89 7.84 -8.70
CA LYS A 54 18.16 7.04 -9.71
C LYS A 54 18.50 5.55 -9.62
N SER A 55 19.75 5.20 -9.31
CA SER A 55 20.20 3.82 -9.17
C SER A 55 19.66 3.18 -7.88
N LEU A 56 19.67 3.92 -6.77
CA LEU A 56 19.09 3.48 -5.51
C LEU A 56 17.57 3.29 -5.63
N ASP A 57 16.87 4.25 -6.21
CA ASP A 57 15.42 4.17 -6.42
C ASP A 57 15.04 2.92 -7.23
N PHE A 58 15.81 2.61 -8.28
CA PHE A 58 15.61 1.41 -9.09
C PHE A 58 15.87 0.12 -8.30
N ASN A 59 16.94 0.06 -7.53
CA ASN A 59 17.29 -1.12 -6.73
C ASN A 59 16.24 -1.40 -5.64
N PHE A 60 15.79 -0.35 -4.94
CA PHE A 60 14.73 -0.47 -3.94
C PHE A 60 13.40 -0.87 -4.57
N LYS A 61 13.10 -0.39 -5.78
CA LYS A 61 11.91 -0.83 -6.52
C LYS A 61 11.94 -2.34 -6.81
N ILE A 62 13.08 -2.86 -7.29
CA ILE A 62 13.25 -4.32 -7.51
C ILE A 62 13.09 -5.08 -6.19
N LYS A 63 13.78 -4.63 -5.13
CA LYS A 63 13.71 -5.25 -3.81
C LYS A 63 12.26 -5.34 -3.34
N ASN A 64 11.53 -4.23 -3.35
CA ASN A 64 10.16 -4.18 -2.87
C ASN A 64 9.21 -5.07 -3.67
N ILE A 65 9.36 -5.13 -5.01
CA ILE A 65 8.60 -6.06 -5.86
C ILE A 65 8.85 -7.51 -5.45
N LEU A 66 10.12 -7.91 -5.31
CA LEU A 66 10.47 -9.28 -4.96
C LEU A 66 10.07 -9.64 -3.53
N THR A 67 10.22 -8.72 -2.57
CA THR A 67 9.83 -8.94 -1.17
C THR A 67 8.32 -9.13 -1.04
N LYS A 68 7.51 -8.33 -1.74
CA LYS A 68 6.04 -8.49 -1.74
C LYS A 68 5.62 -9.79 -2.40
N ALA A 69 6.23 -10.12 -3.54
CA ALA A 69 5.91 -11.36 -4.25
C ALA A 69 6.29 -12.61 -3.46
N ALA A 70 7.43 -12.60 -2.76
CA ALA A 70 7.83 -13.68 -1.87
C ALA A 70 6.85 -13.85 -0.70
N ALA A 71 6.29 -12.77 -0.16
CA ALA A 71 5.28 -12.82 0.89
C ALA A 71 3.93 -13.37 0.39
N ASN A 72 3.54 -13.01 -0.84
CA ASN A 72 2.25 -13.37 -1.45
C ASN A 72 2.26 -14.70 -2.22
N GLY A 73 3.43 -15.29 -2.48
CA GLY A 73 3.56 -16.50 -3.30
C GLY A 73 3.50 -16.25 -4.82
N GLU A 74 3.65 -15.00 -5.26
CA GLU A 74 3.51 -14.55 -6.67
C GLU A 74 4.88 -14.34 -7.34
N LEU A 75 5.87 -15.15 -6.98
CA LEU A 75 7.27 -14.89 -7.36
C LEU A 75 7.50 -14.93 -8.89
N GLU A 76 6.81 -15.80 -9.61
CA GLU A 76 7.02 -15.96 -11.06
C GLU A 76 6.60 -14.70 -11.84
N GLU A 77 5.47 -14.09 -11.49
CA GLU A 77 5.00 -12.85 -12.11
C GLU A 77 5.93 -11.68 -11.77
N ALA A 78 6.38 -11.60 -10.51
CA ALA A 78 7.32 -10.59 -10.07
C ALA A 78 8.69 -10.70 -10.75
N VAL A 79 9.18 -11.92 -10.98
CA VAL A 79 10.41 -12.14 -11.75
C VAL A 79 10.25 -11.66 -13.19
N LYS A 80 9.11 -11.96 -13.85
CA LYS A 80 8.83 -11.43 -15.21
C LYS A 80 8.81 -9.89 -15.22
N GLN A 81 8.16 -9.27 -14.22
CA GLN A 81 8.13 -7.83 -14.09
C GLN A 81 9.53 -7.22 -13.86
N VAL A 82 10.37 -7.83 -13.02
CA VAL A 82 11.75 -7.38 -12.79
C VAL A 82 12.60 -7.53 -14.04
N GLN A 83 12.43 -8.61 -14.82
CA GLN A 83 13.13 -8.79 -16.09
C GLN A 83 12.77 -7.68 -17.10
N GLU A 84 11.51 -7.27 -17.19
CA GLU A 84 11.09 -6.15 -18.03
C GLU A 84 11.70 -4.82 -17.56
N LEU A 85 11.69 -4.56 -16.25
CA LEU A 85 12.31 -3.36 -15.67
C LEU A 85 13.82 -3.31 -15.94
N LEU A 86 14.52 -4.44 -15.83
CA LEU A 86 15.94 -4.55 -16.15
C LEU A 86 16.22 -4.33 -17.64
N LYS A 87 15.41 -4.91 -18.55
CA LYS A 87 15.53 -4.66 -19.99
C LYS A 87 15.36 -3.18 -20.33
N ALA A 88 14.35 -2.53 -19.76
CA ALA A 88 14.11 -1.10 -19.96
C ALA A 88 15.31 -0.26 -19.46
N ARG A 89 15.79 -0.54 -18.24
CA ARG A 89 16.91 0.18 -17.64
C ARG A 89 18.21 -0.03 -18.41
N ASN A 90 18.49 -1.24 -18.88
CA ASN A 90 19.66 -1.51 -19.70
C ASN A 90 19.59 -0.78 -21.05
N GLY A 91 18.41 -0.66 -21.65
CA GLY A 91 18.20 0.14 -22.85
C GLY A 91 18.46 1.64 -22.62
N GLU A 92 18.06 2.18 -21.47
CA GLU A 92 18.39 3.56 -21.08
C GLU A 92 19.89 3.77 -20.86
N LEU A 93 20.57 2.82 -20.20
CA LEU A 93 22.01 2.89 -19.97
C LEU A 93 22.79 2.82 -21.28
N LEU A 94 22.38 1.96 -22.21
CA LEU A 94 22.96 1.89 -23.55
C LEU A 94 22.79 3.22 -24.31
N LEU A 95 21.61 3.85 -24.21
CA LEU A 95 21.38 5.18 -24.77
C LEU A 95 22.25 6.23 -24.09
N LEU A 96 22.44 6.17 -22.78
CA LEU A 96 23.31 7.09 -22.04
C LEU A 96 24.77 6.99 -22.52
N ASP A 97 25.24 5.77 -22.79
CA ASP A 97 26.59 5.50 -23.29
C ASP A 97 26.77 5.92 -24.76
N SER A 98 25.76 5.63 -25.60
CA SER A 98 25.83 5.87 -27.05
C SER A 98 25.56 7.34 -27.43
N ASP A 99 24.53 7.96 -26.87
CA ASP A 99 24.20 9.38 -27.07
C ASP A 99 23.43 9.95 -25.86
N PRO A 100 24.13 10.67 -24.96
CA PRO A 100 23.54 11.27 -23.77
C PRO A 100 22.35 12.20 -24.06
N SER A 101 22.30 12.80 -25.25
CA SER A 101 21.26 13.76 -25.66
C SER A 101 19.91 13.07 -25.86
N LEU A 102 19.90 11.83 -26.37
CA LEU A 102 18.69 11.06 -26.59
C LEU A 102 18.02 10.66 -25.27
N LEU A 103 18.81 10.36 -24.24
CA LEU A 103 18.24 10.07 -22.92
C LEU A 103 17.52 11.29 -22.33
N GLN A 104 18.09 12.50 -22.49
CA GLN A 104 17.42 13.72 -22.05
C GLN A 104 16.10 13.97 -22.79
N THR A 105 16.01 13.61 -24.08
CA THR A 105 14.73 13.71 -24.81
C THR A 105 13.70 12.71 -24.30
N LYS A 106 14.10 11.47 -23.99
CA LYS A 106 13.23 10.47 -23.34
C LYS A 106 12.72 10.95 -21.99
N GLU A 107 13.60 11.44 -21.12
CA GLU A 107 13.20 11.96 -19.80
C GLU A 107 12.22 13.13 -19.92
N LYS A 108 12.46 14.07 -20.85
CA LYS A 108 11.52 15.17 -21.14
C LYS A 108 10.16 14.67 -21.65
N LEU A 109 10.14 13.55 -22.39
CA LEU A 109 8.93 12.95 -22.95
C LEU A 109 8.13 12.22 -21.87
N GLU A 110 8.80 11.48 -20.99
CA GLU A 110 8.19 10.85 -19.81
C GLU A 110 7.62 11.90 -18.86
N GLU A 111 8.33 12.99 -18.62
CA GLU A 111 7.86 14.08 -17.77
C GLU A 111 6.59 14.75 -18.35
N LYS A 112 6.53 14.92 -19.69
CA LYS A 112 5.33 15.40 -20.39
C LYS A 112 4.19 14.39 -20.30
N ASN A 113 4.45 13.10 -20.50
CA ASN A 113 3.45 12.05 -20.39
C ASN A 113 2.89 11.93 -18.96
N ALA A 114 3.75 12.03 -17.94
CA ALA A 114 3.35 12.07 -16.54
C ALA A 114 2.48 13.29 -16.23
N LYS A 115 2.84 14.48 -16.74
CA LYS A 115 2.01 15.69 -16.66
C LYS A 115 0.65 15.50 -17.35
N HIS A 116 0.61 14.88 -18.54
CA HIS A 116 -0.63 14.61 -19.26
C HIS A 116 -1.53 13.62 -18.50
N HIS A 117 -0.95 12.57 -17.91
CA HIS A 117 -1.68 11.62 -17.09
C HIS A 117 -2.19 12.26 -15.78
N ALA A 118 -1.44 13.18 -15.17
CA ALA A 118 -1.86 13.93 -13.98
C ALA A 118 -3.02 14.90 -14.30
N VAL A 119 -3.00 15.56 -15.47
CA VAL A 119 -4.10 16.42 -15.95
C VAL A 119 -5.37 15.59 -16.17
N SER A 120 -5.25 14.38 -16.73
CA SER A 120 -6.41 13.48 -16.91
C SER A 120 -7.05 13.05 -15.58
N LYS A 121 -6.23 12.76 -14.54
CA LYS A 121 -6.69 12.44 -13.18
C LYS A 121 -7.37 13.63 -12.50
N LYS A 122 -6.81 14.84 -12.62
CA LYS A 122 -7.44 16.09 -12.13
C LYS A 122 -8.80 16.35 -12.78
N LYS A 123 -8.93 16.12 -14.09
CA LYS A 123 -10.18 16.30 -14.84
C LYS A 123 -11.25 15.28 -14.41
N LYS A 124 -10.86 14.04 -14.06
CA LYS A 124 -11.76 13.00 -13.54
C LYS A 124 -12.21 13.31 -12.10
N GLN A 125 -11.33 13.81 -11.23
CA GLN A 125 -11.68 14.28 -9.88
C GLN A 125 -12.59 15.51 -9.87
N GLN A 126 -12.38 16.47 -10.78
CA GLN A 126 -13.28 17.63 -10.92
C GLN A 126 -14.68 17.24 -11.41
N LYS A 127 -14.81 16.24 -12.30
CA LYS A 127 -16.12 15.70 -12.72
C LYS A 127 -16.84 14.95 -11.58
N ALA A 128 -16.11 14.25 -10.70
CA ALA A 128 -16.69 13.61 -9.53
C ALA A 128 -17.21 14.62 -8.49
N ARG A 129 -16.48 15.73 -8.25
CA ARG A 129 -16.92 16.81 -7.34
C ARG A 129 -18.18 17.54 -7.82
N LYS A 130 -18.42 17.66 -9.14
CA LYS A 130 -19.65 18.26 -9.69
C LYS A 130 -20.90 17.37 -9.61
N LYS A 131 -20.77 16.06 -9.36
CA LYS A 131 -21.92 15.13 -9.23
C LYS A 131 -22.36 14.89 -7.78
N GLY A 132 -21.65 15.43 -6.79
CA GLY A 132 -21.88 15.19 -5.35
C GLY A 132 -22.49 16.37 -4.57
N SER A 133 -23.17 17.31 -5.22
CA SER A 133 -23.88 18.40 -4.51
C SER A 133 -25.35 18.01 -4.29
N PRO A 134 -25.79 17.68 -3.06
CA PRO A 134 -27.21 17.52 -2.79
C PRO A 134 -27.91 18.88 -2.94
N LYS A 135 -28.96 18.93 -3.78
CA LYS A 135 -29.86 20.08 -3.89
C LYS A 135 -30.48 20.35 -2.50
N LYS A 136 -29.98 21.36 -1.79
CA LYS A 136 -30.63 21.85 -0.55
C LYS A 136 -32.03 22.34 -0.91
N GLY A 137 -33.02 21.70 -0.30
CA GLY A 137 -34.44 22.04 -0.45
C GLY A 137 -34.72 23.50 -0.08
N LYS A 138 -35.61 24.12 -0.84
CA LYS A 138 -36.19 25.44 -0.54
C LYS A 138 -36.95 25.35 0.79
N LYS A 139 -36.40 25.93 1.86
CA LYS A 139 -37.18 26.23 3.08
C LYS A 139 -38.08 27.42 2.77
N LYS A 140 -39.41 27.22 2.83
CA LYS A 140 -40.38 28.31 2.89
C LYS A 140 -40.23 28.99 4.27
N THR A 141 -39.86 30.26 4.27
CA THR A 141 -39.88 31.11 5.46
C THR A 141 -41.27 31.75 5.55
N THR A 142 -42.03 31.38 6.55
CA THR A 142 -43.22 32.11 7.00
C THR A 142 -42.75 33.18 7.98
N ASP A 143 -42.98 34.45 7.68
CA ASP A 143 -42.63 35.59 8.51
C ASP A 143 -43.31 35.54 9.89
N PRO A 144 -42.62 35.87 10.99
CA PRO A 144 -43.27 36.13 12.27
C PRO A 144 -43.82 37.57 12.36
N PRO A 145 -44.91 37.80 13.11
CA PRO A 145 -45.61 39.07 13.17
C PRO A 145 -44.83 40.15 13.93
N ASN A 146 -44.64 41.30 13.28
CA ASN A 146 -43.96 42.46 13.82
C ASN A 146 -44.83 43.15 14.90
N ARG A 147 -44.47 43.01 16.17
CA ARG A 147 -44.91 43.88 17.28
C ARG A 147 -43.72 44.70 17.73
N PHE A 148 -43.89 46.02 17.79
CA PHE A 148 -43.20 47.08 18.56
C PHE A 148 -43.19 48.35 17.68
N PHE A 149 -44.23 49.21 17.73
CA PHE A 149 -44.45 50.34 18.66
C PHE A 149 -43.35 51.43 18.65
N VAL A 150 -43.78 52.64 18.24
CA VAL A 150 -43.39 54.02 18.67
C VAL A 150 -42.25 54.79 17.94
N MET A 151 -42.71 55.69 17.04
CA MET A 151 -42.67 57.17 17.14
C MET A 151 -41.34 57.90 17.40
N ARG A 152 -40.95 58.77 16.45
CA ARG A 152 -40.63 60.20 16.66
C ARG A 152 -40.37 60.90 15.31
N GLU A 153 -41.18 61.90 15.00
CA GLU A 153 -40.74 63.23 14.57
C GLU A 153 -41.46 64.25 15.45
#